data_AF-A0A3P3TX80-F1
#
_entry.id   AF-A0A3P3TX80-F1
#
_cell.length_a   1.000
_cell.length_b   1.000
_cell.length_c   1.000
_cell.angle_alpha   90.00
_cell.angle_beta   90.00
_cell.angle_gamma   90.00
#
_symmetry.space_group_name_H-M   'P 1'
#
loop_
_entity.id
_entity.type
_entity.pdbx_description
1 polymer ?
#
loop_
_entity_poly.entity_id
_entity_poly.type
_entity_poly.pdbx_seq_one_letter_code
_entity_poly.pdbx_strand_id
1 'polypeptide(L)'
;MNVLSKDFWDCEFFKYRKEDLDRFGFIEETKALLLAHGLPKNHSIFDKRGIQFFDCADFAQVVFNKEEFIRIGQSRGAFISIQKRTQEVYAIPESGLSNGGFINSNIKWFLLFHQLFYAELGKVDNIDDDKQCERFGNMLRREFEKMDPCAMLDKESTWSRIVEEYENGVV
;
A
#
# COMPACT_ATOMS: atom_id res chain seq x y z
N MET A 1 -6.14 -15.05 -3.80
CA MET A 1 -5.50 -14.83 -5.12
C MET A 1 -4.23 -14.02 -4.81
N ASN A 2 -3.04 -14.63 -4.84
CA ASN A 2 -1.82 -14.02 -4.22
C ASN A 2 -0.79 -13.53 -5.25
N VAL A 3 -1.26 -13.19 -6.46
CA VAL A 3 -0.42 -12.78 -7.58
C VAL A 3 -0.88 -11.40 -8.07
N LEU A 4 0.07 -10.50 -8.27
CA LEU A 4 -0.21 -9.19 -8.86
C LEU A 4 -0.67 -9.39 -10.30
N SER A 5 -1.89 -8.95 -10.61
CA SER A 5 -2.48 -9.12 -11.93
C SER A 5 -2.32 -7.83 -12.73
N LYS A 6 -1.52 -7.86 -13.80
CA LYS A 6 -1.39 -6.69 -14.69
C LYS A 6 -2.73 -6.30 -15.32
N ASP A 7 -3.57 -7.29 -15.63
CA ASP A 7 -4.90 -7.09 -16.21
C ASP A 7 -5.85 -6.39 -15.23
N PHE A 8 -5.67 -6.59 -13.92
CA PHE A 8 -6.47 -5.88 -12.93
C PHE A 8 -6.16 -4.37 -12.95
N TRP A 9 -4.88 -4.02 -13.08
CA TRP A 9 -4.47 -2.62 -12.95
C TRP A 9 -4.75 -1.80 -14.22
N ASP A 10 -4.88 -2.41 -15.40
CA ASP A 10 -5.28 -1.72 -16.64
C ASP A 10 -4.65 -0.32 -16.84
N CYS A 11 -3.36 -0.18 -16.51
CA CYS A 11 -2.65 1.09 -16.51
C CYS A 11 -1.17 0.90 -16.82
N GLU A 12 -0.48 1.99 -17.14
CA GLU A 12 0.97 1.96 -17.27
C GLU A 12 1.67 1.80 -15.92
N PHE A 13 2.81 1.12 -15.94
CA PHE A 13 3.70 0.95 -14.79
C PHE A 13 5.04 1.65 -15.04
N PHE A 14 5.66 2.12 -13.97
CA PHE A 14 7.07 2.56 -14.01
C PHE A 14 7.98 1.38 -14.37
N LYS A 15 8.95 1.64 -15.25
CA LYS A 15 9.98 0.66 -15.62
C LYS A 15 11.26 1.03 -14.91
N TYR A 16 11.54 0.35 -13.81
CA TYR A 16 12.75 0.58 -13.04
C TYR A 16 13.94 -0.20 -13.63
N ARG A 17 15.14 0.34 -13.45
CA ARG A 17 16.39 -0.35 -13.78
C ARG A 17 17.09 -0.78 -12.50
N LYS A 18 17.82 -1.88 -12.56
CA LYS A 18 18.47 -2.46 -11.39
C LYS A 18 19.48 -1.48 -10.77
N GLU A 19 20.24 -0.80 -11.62
CA GLU A 19 21.28 0.15 -11.24
C GLU A 19 20.73 1.38 -10.53
N ASP A 20 19.48 1.75 -10.80
CA ASP A 20 18.82 2.85 -10.12
C ASP A 20 18.33 2.40 -8.73
N LEU A 21 17.69 1.23 -8.64
CA LEU A 21 17.20 0.66 -7.37
C LEU A 21 18.32 0.33 -6.38
N ASP A 22 19.48 -0.13 -6.88
CA ASP A 22 20.66 -0.45 -6.05
C ASP A 22 21.17 0.75 -5.23
N ARG A 23 20.82 1.98 -5.62
CA ARG A 23 21.23 3.22 -4.94
C ARG A 23 20.44 3.51 -3.65
N PHE A 24 19.27 2.90 -3.49
CA PHE A 24 18.33 3.26 -2.42
C PHE A 24 18.36 2.31 -1.22
N GLY A 25 19.06 1.18 -1.31
CA GLY A 25 19.15 0.21 -0.21
C GLY A 25 17.93 -0.71 -0.08
N PHE A 26 17.21 -0.94 -1.17
CA PHE A 26 16.18 -1.99 -1.24
C PHE A 26 16.82 -3.38 -1.16
N ILE A 27 16.14 -4.31 -0.46
CA ILE A 27 16.56 -5.72 -0.46
C ILE A 27 16.26 -6.39 -1.81
N GLU A 28 16.87 -7.55 -2.09
CA GLU A 28 16.68 -8.26 -3.35
C GLU A 28 15.23 -8.60 -3.66
N GLU A 29 14.42 -8.96 -2.65
CA GLU A 29 12.99 -9.25 -2.85
C GLU A 29 12.22 -8.02 -3.35
N THR A 30 12.38 -6.87 -2.69
CA THR A 30 11.77 -5.61 -3.10
C THR A 30 12.24 -5.20 -4.49
N LYS A 31 13.54 -5.33 -4.78
CA LYS A 31 14.08 -5.03 -6.12
C LYS A 31 13.51 -5.94 -7.19
N ALA A 32 13.47 -7.25 -6.96
CA ALA A 32 12.93 -8.21 -7.90
C ALA A 32 11.46 -7.91 -8.24
N LEU A 33 10.65 -7.54 -7.23
CA LEU A 33 9.27 -7.15 -7.45
C LEU A 33 9.16 -5.87 -8.29
N LEU A 34 9.89 -4.82 -7.92
CA LEU A 34 9.87 -3.53 -8.63
C LEU A 34 10.38 -3.67 -10.07
N LEU A 35 11.40 -4.50 -10.33
CA LEU A 35 11.89 -4.77 -11.68
C LEU A 35 10.87 -5.55 -12.53
N ALA A 36 10.18 -6.52 -11.93
CA ALA A 36 9.23 -7.35 -12.67
C ALA A 36 7.89 -6.67 -12.95
N HIS A 37 7.41 -5.86 -12.00
CA HIS A 37 6.06 -5.29 -12.04
C HIS A 37 6.04 -3.76 -12.14
N GLY A 38 7.03 -3.07 -11.57
CA GLY A 38 6.98 -1.63 -11.39
C GLY A 38 5.94 -1.18 -10.35
N LEU A 39 5.74 0.13 -10.26
CA LEU A 39 4.60 0.73 -9.57
C LEU A 39 3.62 1.33 -10.59
N PRO A 40 2.31 1.30 -10.33
CA PRO A 40 1.29 1.89 -11.21
C PRO A 40 1.46 3.41 -11.36
N LYS A 41 1.27 3.96 -12.57
CA LYS A 41 1.50 5.40 -12.82
C LYS A 41 0.28 6.28 -12.56
N ASN A 42 -0.91 5.87 -13.00
CA ASN A 42 -2.14 6.69 -12.97
C ASN A 42 -3.35 5.76 -12.94
N HIS A 43 -3.40 4.88 -11.94
CA HIS A 43 -4.54 3.99 -11.81
C HIS A 43 -5.70 4.74 -11.15
N SER A 44 -6.91 4.62 -11.71
CA SER A 44 -8.12 5.29 -11.21
C SER A 44 -8.39 5.10 -9.71
N ILE A 45 -8.20 3.88 -9.18
CA ILE A 45 -8.17 3.56 -7.75
C ILE A 45 -7.23 4.47 -6.95
N PHE A 46 -5.97 4.61 -7.38
CA PHE A 46 -4.98 5.40 -6.66
C PHE A 46 -5.28 6.89 -6.79
N ASP A 47 -5.71 7.35 -7.97
CA ASP A 47 -6.14 8.73 -8.18
C ASP A 47 -7.27 9.12 -7.22
N LYS A 48 -8.29 8.26 -7.06
CA LYS A 48 -9.39 8.48 -6.10
C LYS A 48 -8.91 8.63 -4.66
N ARG A 49 -7.85 7.90 -4.27
CA ARG A 49 -7.23 7.98 -2.95
C ARG A 49 -6.18 9.10 -2.85
N GLY A 50 -5.87 9.79 -3.96
CA GLY A 50 -4.80 10.77 -4.03
C GLY A 50 -3.42 10.15 -3.87
N ILE A 51 -3.28 8.86 -4.20
CA ILE A 51 -2.02 8.13 -4.21
C ILE A 51 -1.34 8.34 -5.56
N GLN A 52 -0.10 8.77 -5.54
CA GLN A 52 0.73 8.93 -6.73
C GLN A 52 2.11 8.32 -6.46
N PHE A 53 2.51 7.33 -7.25
CA PHE A 53 3.85 6.76 -7.18
C PHE A 53 4.85 7.56 -8.02
N PHE A 54 6.11 7.43 -7.66
CA PHE A 54 7.21 8.16 -8.26
C PHE A 54 8.00 7.30 -9.24
N ASP A 55 8.61 7.97 -10.23
CA ASP A 55 9.75 7.39 -10.92
C ASP A 55 10.94 7.32 -9.96
N CYS A 56 11.92 6.46 -10.26
CA CYS A 56 13.11 6.29 -9.45
C CYS A 56 13.96 7.57 -9.37
N ALA A 57 13.87 8.44 -10.40
CA ALA A 57 14.51 9.76 -10.40
C ALA A 57 13.99 10.68 -9.27
N ASP A 58 12.74 10.47 -8.84
CA ASP A 58 12.07 11.26 -7.82
C ASP A 58 12.05 10.56 -6.45
N PHE A 59 12.64 9.35 -6.35
CA PHE A 59 12.83 8.69 -5.06
C PHE A 59 13.78 9.52 -4.19
N ALA A 60 13.46 9.63 -2.90
CA ALA A 60 14.25 10.38 -1.94
C ALA A 60 14.51 9.56 -0.69
N GLN A 61 15.77 9.54 -0.24
CA GLN A 61 16.12 9.00 1.08
C GLN A 61 15.89 10.08 2.14
N VAL A 62 15.19 9.73 3.20
CA VAL A 62 14.86 10.65 4.29
C VAL A 62 15.04 9.99 5.64
N VAL A 63 15.31 10.79 6.66
CA VAL A 63 15.32 10.34 8.05
C VAL A 63 14.07 10.85 8.73
N PHE A 64 13.32 9.95 9.35
CA PHE A 64 12.12 10.26 10.11
C PHE A 64 12.14 9.44 11.41
N ASN A 65 11.91 10.08 12.56
CA ASN A 65 11.99 9.42 13.87
C ASN A 65 13.28 8.59 14.11
N LYS A 66 14.43 9.10 13.63
CA LYS A 66 15.76 8.44 13.69
C LYS A 66 15.88 7.15 12.87
N GLU A 67 14.91 6.84 12.02
CA GLU A 67 14.96 5.74 11.08
C GLU A 67 15.08 6.27 9.64
N GLU A 68 15.70 5.47 8.76
CA GLU A 68 15.88 5.83 7.37
C GLU A 68 14.80 5.21 6.48
N PHE A 69 14.27 6.02 5.57
CA PHE A 69 13.20 5.64 4.65
C PHE A 69 13.52 6.06 3.22
N ILE A 70 12.87 5.39 2.27
CA ILE A 70 12.88 5.71 0.85
C ILE A 70 11.46 6.14 0.47
N ARG A 71 11.26 7.40 0.08
CA ARG A 71 9.98 7.87 -0.45
C ARG A 71 9.79 7.34 -1.87
N ILE A 72 8.68 6.66 -2.10
CA ILE A 72 8.34 6.03 -3.39
C ILE A 72 7.03 6.56 -3.99
N GLY A 73 6.32 7.40 -3.25
CA GLY A 73 5.09 8.04 -3.68
C GLY A 73 4.56 9.00 -2.62
N GLN A 74 3.38 9.53 -2.88
CA GLN A 74 2.66 10.42 -1.98
C GLN A 74 1.17 10.06 -1.94
N SER A 75 0.54 10.41 -0.82
CA SER A 75 -0.89 10.24 -0.55
C SER A 75 -1.35 11.34 0.39
N ARG A 76 -2.17 12.28 -0.11
CA ARG A 76 -2.88 13.33 0.65
C ARG A 76 -2.18 13.81 1.94
N GLY A 77 -1.07 14.54 1.81
CA GLY A 77 -0.35 15.12 2.94
C GLY A 77 0.64 14.18 3.63
N ALA A 78 0.89 13.00 3.06
CA ALA A 78 1.88 12.04 3.51
C ALA A 78 2.66 11.44 2.32
N PHE A 79 3.89 11.01 2.58
CA PHE A 79 4.69 10.22 1.65
C PHE A 79 4.51 8.73 1.91
N ILE A 80 4.28 7.97 0.85
CA ILE A 80 4.38 6.51 0.89
C ILE A 80 5.86 6.17 0.84
N SER A 81 6.34 5.52 1.90
CA SER A 81 7.76 5.33 2.14
C SER A 81 8.06 3.89 2.54
N ILE A 82 9.25 3.39 2.18
CA ILE A 82 9.75 2.08 2.58
C ILE A 82 10.88 2.27 3.59
N GLN A 83 10.77 1.64 4.76
CA GLN A 83 11.80 1.69 5.80
C GLN A 83 13.01 0.84 5.36
N LYS A 84 14.22 1.41 5.36
CA LYS A 84 15.37 0.75 4.70
C LYS A 84 15.77 -0.58 5.33
N ARG A 85 15.59 -0.75 6.64
CA ARG A 85 16.05 -1.94 7.36
C ARG A 85 15.04 -3.08 7.30
N THR A 86 13.76 -2.79 7.49
CA THR A 86 12.68 -3.77 7.57
C THR A 86 11.94 -3.95 6.24
N GLN A 87 12.05 -2.98 5.33
CA GLN A 87 11.35 -2.92 4.04
C GLN A 87 9.83 -2.80 4.17
N GLU A 88 9.37 -2.47 5.37
CA GLU A 88 7.99 -2.16 5.70
C GLU A 88 7.55 -0.85 5.06
N VAL A 89 6.28 -0.78 4.69
CA VAL A 89 5.66 0.38 4.04
C VAL A 89 4.97 1.24 5.09
N TYR A 90 5.27 2.53 5.06
CA TYR A 90 4.74 3.54 5.96
C TYR A 90 4.16 4.74 5.20
N ALA A 91 3.13 5.36 5.78
CA ALA A 91 2.70 6.71 5.44
C ALA A 91 3.39 7.70 6.38
N ILE A 92 4.33 8.49 5.86
CA ILE A 92 5.07 9.49 6.64
C ILE A 92 4.48 10.88 6.35
N PRO A 93 3.93 11.59 7.34
CA PRO A 93 3.36 12.92 7.14
C PRO A 93 4.36 13.90 6.52
N GLU A 94 3.92 14.69 5.54
CA GLU A 94 4.74 15.71 4.90
C GLU A 94 5.22 16.77 5.91
N SER A 95 4.36 17.08 6.90
CA SER A 95 4.68 18.03 7.97
C SER A 95 5.80 17.55 8.90
N GLY A 96 6.00 16.23 9.01
CA GLY A 96 6.90 15.62 9.98
C GLY A 96 6.46 15.79 11.45
N LEU A 97 5.25 16.28 11.71
CA LEU A 97 4.78 16.66 13.06
C LEU A 97 4.02 15.55 13.80
N SER A 98 3.60 14.49 13.11
CA SER A 98 2.92 13.34 13.69
C SER A 98 3.66 12.05 13.38
N ASN A 99 3.36 10.99 14.13
CA ASN A 99 3.91 9.67 13.84
C ASN A 99 3.46 9.20 12.47
N GLY A 100 4.35 8.46 11.78
CA GLY A 100 4.00 7.74 10.57
C GLY A 100 3.04 6.59 10.87
N GLY A 101 2.19 6.26 9.90
CA GLY A 101 1.30 5.11 9.97
C GLY A 101 1.93 3.91 9.29
N PHE A 102 2.05 2.78 10.00
CA PHE A 102 2.39 1.51 9.36
C PHE A 102 1.28 1.12 8.38
N ILE A 103 1.66 0.64 7.20
CA ILE A 103 0.71 0.21 6.16
C ILE A 103 0.82 -1.31 5.96
N ASN A 104 1.98 -1.80 5.53
CA ASN A 104 2.19 -3.21 5.21
C ASN A 104 3.62 -3.64 5.50
N SER A 105 3.83 -4.94 5.70
CA SER A 105 5.18 -5.47 5.97
C SER A 105 6.11 -5.41 4.76
N ASN A 106 5.58 -5.23 3.55
CA ASN A 106 6.36 -4.95 2.35
C ASN A 106 5.47 -4.39 1.21
N ILE A 107 6.13 -3.94 0.14
CA ILE A 107 5.47 -3.35 -1.03
C ILE A 107 4.59 -4.34 -1.81
N LYS A 108 4.88 -5.65 -1.76
CA LYS A 108 4.06 -6.68 -2.42
C LYS A 108 2.67 -6.71 -1.80
N TRP A 109 2.61 -6.75 -0.46
CA TRP A 109 1.35 -6.79 0.26
C TRP A 109 0.58 -5.50 0.14
N PHE A 110 1.28 -4.36 0.15
CA PHE A 110 0.66 -3.07 -0.14
C PHE A 110 -0.09 -3.05 -1.48
N LEU A 111 0.52 -3.55 -2.55
CA LEU A 111 -0.12 -3.62 -3.86
C LEU A 111 -1.26 -4.66 -3.89
N LEU A 112 -1.03 -5.85 -3.32
CA LEU A 112 -2.03 -6.91 -3.31
C LEU A 112 -3.25 -6.59 -2.45
N PHE A 113 -3.10 -5.87 -1.34
CA PHE A 113 -4.20 -5.43 -0.51
C PHE A 113 -5.12 -4.49 -1.29
N HIS A 114 -4.55 -3.50 -1.99
CA HIS A 114 -5.32 -2.65 -2.89
C HIS A 114 -6.02 -3.47 -3.98
N GLN A 115 -5.29 -4.37 -4.68
CA GLN A 115 -5.89 -5.21 -5.71
C GLN A 115 -7.09 -6.01 -5.19
N LEU A 116 -6.92 -6.71 -4.07
CA LEU A 116 -7.97 -7.54 -3.49
C LEU A 116 -9.14 -6.67 -3.00
N PHE A 117 -8.86 -5.59 -2.29
CA PHE A 117 -9.87 -4.68 -1.76
C PHE A 117 -10.84 -4.24 -2.86
N TYR A 118 -10.33 -3.71 -3.98
CA TYR A 118 -11.18 -3.17 -5.03
C TYR A 118 -11.78 -4.25 -5.93
N ALA A 119 -11.09 -5.38 -6.14
CA ALA A 119 -11.66 -6.52 -6.85
C ALA A 119 -12.87 -7.10 -6.11
N GLU A 120 -12.82 -7.16 -4.78
CA GLU A 120 -13.94 -7.63 -3.96
C GLU A 120 -15.02 -6.55 -3.78
N LEU A 121 -14.63 -5.27 -3.60
CA LEU A 121 -15.59 -4.17 -3.49
C LEU A 121 -16.47 -4.07 -4.75
N GLY A 122 -15.90 -4.30 -5.93
CA GLY A 122 -16.64 -4.32 -7.19
C GLY A 122 -17.68 -5.45 -7.32
N LYS A 123 -17.69 -6.41 -6.39
CA LYS A 123 -18.70 -7.50 -6.31
C LYS A 123 -19.78 -7.23 -5.27
N VAL A 124 -19.66 -6.15 -4.49
CA VAL A 124 -20.66 -5.77 -3.48
C VAL A 124 -21.74 -4.95 -4.17
N ASP A 125 -22.99 -5.42 -4.11
CA ASP A 125 -24.11 -4.78 -4.82
C ASP A 125 -24.45 -3.40 -4.24
N ASN A 126 -24.41 -3.28 -2.92
CA ASN A 126 -24.65 -2.04 -2.20
C ASN A 126 -23.82 -2.00 -0.92
N ILE A 127 -22.68 -1.29 -0.95
CA ILE A 127 -21.79 -1.17 0.21
C ILE A 127 -22.37 -0.28 1.33
N ASP A 128 -23.39 0.54 1.02
CA ASP A 128 -24.08 1.38 1.99
C ASP A 128 -25.10 0.59 2.83
N ASP A 129 -25.36 -0.68 2.50
CA ASP A 129 -26.13 -1.58 3.35
C ASP A 129 -25.23 -2.12 4.47
N ASP A 130 -25.58 -1.82 5.73
CA ASP A 130 -24.80 -2.21 6.92
C ASP A 130 -24.37 -3.68 6.91
N LYS A 131 -25.25 -4.59 6.49
CA LYS A 131 -24.95 -6.04 6.47
C LYS A 131 -23.98 -6.40 5.36
N GLN A 132 -24.07 -5.77 4.19
CA GLN A 132 -23.09 -5.97 3.13
C GLN A 132 -21.74 -5.35 3.49
N CYS A 133 -21.74 -4.17 4.09
CA CYS A 133 -20.55 -3.49 4.60
C CYS A 133 -19.82 -4.35 5.63
N GLU A 134 -20.55 -4.81 6.66
CA GLU A 134 -20.01 -5.69 7.70
C GLU A 134 -19.45 -6.99 7.12
N ARG A 135 -20.18 -7.64 6.18
CA ARG A 135 -19.71 -8.86 5.51
C ARG A 135 -18.44 -8.63 4.70
N PHE A 136 -18.35 -7.50 4.02
CA PHE A 136 -17.18 -7.12 3.25
C PHE A 136 -15.97 -6.88 4.17
N GLY A 137 -16.14 -6.12 5.25
CA GLY A 137 -15.10 -5.89 6.25
C GLY A 137 -14.58 -7.20 6.86
N ASN A 138 -15.48 -8.07 7.33
CA ASN A 138 -15.12 -9.38 7.89
C ASN A 138 -14.39 -10.28 6.88
N MET A 139 -14.78 -10.23 5.60
CA MET A 139 -14.10 -10.97 4.54
C MET A 139 -12.69 -10.42 4.33
N LEU A 140 -12.54 -9.09 4.22
CA LEU A 140 -11.24 -8.45 4.06
C LEU A 140 -10.30 -8.80 5.21
N ARG A 141 -10.77 -8.71 6.46
CA ARG A 141 -9.97 -9.08 7.64
C ARG A 141 -9.41 -10.50 7.51
N ARG A 142 -10.28 -11.47 7.21
CA ARG A 142 -9.89 -12.88 7.07
C ARG A 142 -8.85 -13.10 5.98
N GLU A 143 -8.95 -12.39 4.86
CA GLU A 143 -7.99 -12.54 3.76
C GLU A 143 -6.68 -11.80 4.05
N PHE A 144 -6.76 -10.57 4.56
CA PHE A 144 -5.60 -9.76 4.89
C PHE A 144 -4.77 -10.36 6.03
N GLU A 145 -5.39 -10.96 7.04
CA GLU A 145 -4.66 -11.62 8.14
C GLU A 145 -3.84 -12.83 7.65
N LYS A 146 -4.33 -13.54 6.63
CA LYS A 146 -3.58 -14.65 6.01
C LYS A 146 -2.42 -14.15 5.16
N MET A 147 -2.54 -12.97 4.57
CA MET A 147 -1.55 -12.41 3.63
C MET A 147 -0.44 -11.65 4.36
N ASP A 148 -0.82 -10.73 5.24
CA ASP A 148 0.08 -9.86 5.98
C ASP A 148 -0.47 -9.62 7.40
N PRO A 149 -0.26 -10.58 8.33
CA PRO A 149 -0.82 -10.49 9.68
C PRO A 149 -0.32 -9.26 10.44
N CYS A 150 0.89 -8.77 10.14
CA CYS A 150 1.42 -7.54 10.73
C CYS A 150 0.50 -6.34 10.46
N ALA A 151 0.01 -6.21 9.23
CA ALA A 151 -0.89 -5.12 8.82
C ALA A 151 -2.31 -5.23 9.41
N MET A 152 -2.66 -6.36 10.02
CA MET A 152 -4.00 -6.59 10.56
C MET A 152 -4.04 -6.67 12.09
N LEU A 153 -2.99 -7.20 12.72
CA LEU A 153 -2.93 -7.39 14.17
C LEU A 153 -2.65 -6.08 14.92
N ASP A 154 -1.94 -5.14 14.29
CA ASP A 154 -1.78 -3.80 14.83
C ASP A 154 -3.05 -2.98 14.53
N LYS A 155 -3.81 -2.65 15.57
CA LYS A 155 -5.04 -1.86 15.46
C LYS A 155 -4.81 -0.44 14.94
N GLU A 156 -3.60 0.10 15.10
CA GLU A 156 -3.27 1.45 14.61
C GLU A 156 -2.71 1.44 13.19
N SER A 157 -2.49 0.26 12.60
CA SER A 157 -2.09 0.16 11.20
C SER A 157 -3.20 0.68 10.28
N THR A 158 -2.76 1.21 9.13
CA THR A 158 -3.64 1.84 8.15
C THR A 158 -4.76 0.91 7.71
N TRP A 159 -4.43 -0.33 7.35
CA TRP A 159 -5.43 -1.28 6.88
C TRP A 159 -6.31 -1.82 7.98
N SER A 160 -5.79 -1.99 9.21
CA SER A 160 -6.64 -2.49 10.28
C SER A 160 -7.78 -1.52 10.57
N ARG A 161 -7.48 -0.22 10.60
CA ARG A 161 -8.47 0.85 10.77
C ARG A 161 -9.48 0.90 9.62
N ILE A 162 -9.00 0.85 8.37
CA ILE A 162 -9.89 0.84 7.19
C ILE A 162 -10.85 -0.36 7.26
N VAL A 163 -10.35 -1.56 7.56
CA VAL A 163 -11.19 -2.76 7.64
C VAL A 163 -12.21 -2.65 8.79
N GLU A 164 -11.80 -2.12 9.94
CA GLU A 164 -12.69 -1.90 11.09
C GLU A 164 -13.83 -0.92 10.75
N GLU A 165 -13.60 0.08 9.89
CA GLU A 165 -14.66 0.98 9.42
C GLU A 165 -15.75 0.19 8.67
N TYR A 166 -15.37 -0.73 7.77
CA TYR A 166 -16.32 -1.59 7.06
C TYR A 166 -17.01 -2.60 8.00
N GLU A 167 -16.27 -3.20 8.92
CA GLU A 167 -16.83 -4.15 9.91
C GLU A 167 -17.92 -3.51 10.78
N ASN A 168 -17.81 -2.20 11.05
CA ASN A 168 -18.76 -1.46 11.87
C ASN A 168 -19.80 -0.65 11.07
N GLY A 169 -19.76 -0.68 9.74
CA GLY A 169 -20.68 0.09 8.89
C GLY A 169 -20.51 1.61 9.00
N VAL A 170 -19.30 2.11 9.24
CA VAL A 170 -19.01 3.55 9.43
C VAL A 170 -18.25 4.17 8.25
N VAL A 171 -18.43 3.60 7.06
CA VAL A 171 -17.77 3.98 5.79
C VAL A 171 -18.55 5.04 5.03
#